data_AF-A0AAU5KQJ9-F1
#
_entry.id   AF-A0AAU5KQJ9-F1
#
_cell.length_a   1.000
_cell.length_b   1.000
_cell.length_c   1.000
_cell.angle_alpha   90.00
_cell.angle_beta   90.00
_cell.angle_gamma   90.00
#
_symmetry.space_group_name_H-M   'P 1'
#
loop_
_entity.id
_entity.type
_entity.pdbx_description
1 polymer ?
#
loop_
_entity_poly.entity_id
_entity_poly.type
_entity_poly.pdbx_seq_one_letter_code
_entity_poly.pdbx_strand_id
1 'polypeptide(L)'
;MANRAFVEVDRATMGGPRLAAKLNAYARYWATAPLPAGMRAGTIEAVQGGRKPLWERRYPVFPRLLFVLTGTGQTGFANRATDLETAARTPYVARMLRTVAAGVAKLEDLEADGPGADNWWPIADLDDGPVPWWELTGTKP
;
A
#
# COMPACT_ATOMS: atom_id res chain seq x y z
N MET A 1 14.24 -5.91 12.18
CA MET A 1 13.34 -5.38 11.14
C MET A 1 12.34 -4.42 11.78
N ALA A 2 12.02 -3.29 11.15
CA ALA A 2 10.95 -2.43 11.64
C ALA A 2 9.59 -3.04 11.24
N ASN A 3 8.89 -3.64 12.20
CA ASN A 3 7.57 -4.24 11.99
C ASN A 3 6.48 -3.18 12.15
N ARG A 4 6.44 -2.23 11.22
CA ARG A 4 5.40 -1.18 11.16
C ARG A 4 4.59 -1.34 9.88
N ALA A 5 3.28 -1.16 10.01
CA ALA A 5 2.34 -1.16 8.90
C ALA A 5 1.34 -0.02 9.05
N PHE A 6 0.88 0.51 7.93
CA PHE A 6 -0.37 1.23 7.83
C PHE A 6 -1.47 0.23 7.50
N VAL A 7 -2.54 0.24 8.30
CA VAL A 7 -3.66 -0.70 8.16
C VAL A 7 -4.88 0.06 7.70
N GLU A 8 -5.43 -0.33 6.56
CA GLU A 8 -6.65 0.20 5.98
C GLU A 8 -7.77 -0.84 6.10
N VAL A 9 -8.78 -0.57 6.91
CA VAL A 9 -9.94 -1.45 7.05
C VAL A 9 -11.07 -0.96 6.14
N ASP A 10 -11.52 -1.79 5.21
CA ASP A 10 -12.68 -1.53 4.34
C ASP A 10 -13.84 -2.47 4.66
N ARG A 11 -14.95 -1.90 5.14
CA ARG A 11 -16.19 -2.62 5.44
C ARG A 11 -17.12 -2.79 4.25
N ALA A 12 -16.65 -2.45 3.05
CA ALA A 12 -17.41 -2.55 1.80
C ALA A 12 -18.73 -1.79 1.76
N THR A 13 -18.92 -0.83 2.66
CA THR A 13 -20.06 0.08 2.68
C THR A 13 -19.98 1.17 1.60
N MET A 14 -18.86 1.21 0.86
CA MET A 14 -18.61 2.15 -0.23
C MET A 14 -18.09 1.41 -1.48
N GLY A 15 -18.24 2.04 -2.66
CA GLY A 15 -17.82 1.47 -3.94
C GLY A 15 -16.30 1.25 -4.06
N GLY A 16 -15.92 0.21 -4.82
CA GLY A 16 -14.54 -0.21 -5.11
C GLY A 16 -13.53 0.90 -5.52
N PRO A 17 -13.92 1.95 -6.29
CA PRO A 17 -12.99 3.01 -6.70
C PRO A 17 -12.27 3.75 -5.55
N ARG A 18 -12.82 3.69 -4.32
CA ARG A 18 -12.23 4.37 -3.16
C ARG A 18 -11.02 3.64 -2.60
N LEU A 19 -10.94 2.32 -2.77
CA LEU A 19 -9.80 1.51 -2.30
C LEU A 19 -8.55 1.79 -3.16
N ALA A 20 -8.74 1.84 -4.48
CA ALA A 20 -7.71 2.33 -5.42
C ALA A 20 -7.27 3.78 -5.13
N ALA A 21 -8.20 4.66 -4.71
CA ALA A 21 -7.87 6.03 -4.34
C ALA A 21 -6.98 6.10 -3.08
N LYS A 22 -7.18 5.22 -2.10
CA LYS A 22 -6.31 5.11 -0.91
C LYS A 22 -4.91 4.69 -1.30
N LEU A 23 -4.77 3.67 -2.16
CA LEU A 23 -3.46 3.22 -2.63
C LEU A 23 -2.71 4.36 -3.37
N ASN A 24 -3.41 5.12 -4.20
CA ASN A 24 -2.85 6.34 -4.83
C ASN A 24 -2.45 7.41 -3.81
N ALA A 25 -3.22 7.61 -2.74
CA ALA A 25 -2.88 8.54 -1.68
C ALA A 25 -1.58 8.13 -0.95
N TYR A 26 -1.38 6.83 -0.71
CA TYR A 26 -0.12 6.33 -0.17
C TYR A 26 1.06 6.54 -1.14
N ALA A 27 0.88 6.30 -2.43
CA ALA A 27 1.92 6.59 -3.43
C ALA A 27 2.32 8.08 -3.42
N ARG A 28 1.33 8.98 -3.26
CA ARG A 28 1.57 10.41 -3.10
C ARG A 28 2.35 10.70 -1.83
N TYR A 29 1.93 10.14 -0.69
CA TYR A 29 2.62 10.34 0.58
C TYR A 29 4.07 9.82 0.56
N TRP A 30 4.29 8.65 -0.04
CA TRP A 30 5.61 8.04 -0.24
C TRP A 30 6.54 8.95 -1.04
N ALA A 31 6.04 9.60 -2.10
CA ALA A 31 6.83 10.48 -2.96
C ALA A 31 6.93 11.94 -2.46
N THR A 32 6.14 12.35 -1.46
CA THR A 32 6.07 13.78 -1.06
C THR A 32 7.31 14.20 -0.26
N ALA A 33 8.17 14.96 -0.92
CA ALA A 33 9.25 15.73 -0.29
C ALA A 33 8.85 17.21 -0.15
N PRO A 34 9.12 17.88 0.99
CA PRO A 34 8.90 19.31 1.09
C PRO A 34 9.83 20.06 0.15
N LEU A 35 9.28 21.03 -0.57
CA LEU A 35 10.11 21.99 -1.29
C LEU A 35 10.95 22.81 -0.31
N PRO A 36 12.20 23.16 -0.65
CA PRO A 36 12.96 24.18 0.07
C PRO A 36 12.16 25.49 0.18
N ALA A 37 12.31 26.21 1.29
CA ALA A 37 11.61 27.47 1.50
C ALA A 37 12.02 28.49 0.41
N GLY A 38 11.03 29.19 -0.16
CA GLY A 38 11.24 30.16 -1.26
C GLY A 38 11.23 29.55 -2.68
N MET A 39 11.07 28.23 -2.81
CA MET A 39 11.13 27.55 -4.11
C MET A 39 9.74 27.18 -4.63
N ARG A 40 9.47 27.45 -5.91
CA ARG A 40 8.21 27.08 -6.58
C ARG A 40 8.28 25.64 -7.09
N ALA A 41 7.17 24.91 -6.99
CA ALA A 41 7.04 23.57 -7.56
C ALA A 41 7.30 23.62 -9.09
N GLY A 42 8.12 22.71 -9.61
CA GLY A 42 8.35 22.56 -11.06
C GLY A 42 9.62 23.21 -11.63
N THR A 43 10.49 23.83 -10.80
CA THR A 43 11.82 24.27 -11.26
C THR A 43 12.84 23.14 -11.19
N ILE A 44 13.86 23.17 -12.05
CA ILE A 44 14.95 22.16 -12.08
C ILE A 44 15.66 22.10 -10.71
N GLU A 45 15.83 23.25 -10.06
CA GLU A 45 16.42 23.36 -8.72
C GLU A 45 15.52 22.76 -7.61
N ALA A 46 14.20 22.78 -7.77
CA ALA A 46 13.26 22.11 -6.85
C ALA A 46 13.35 20.59 -6.93
N VAL A 47 13.69 20.07 -8.10
CA VAL A 47 13.93 18.65 -8.33
C VAL A 47 15.31 18.23 -7.78
N GLN A 48 16.31 19.10 -7.85
CA GLN A 48 17.69 18.81 -7.43
C GLN A 48 17.97 19.11 -5.94
N GLY A 49 17.32 20.11 -5.34
CA GLY A 49 17.51 20.52 -3.94
C GLY A 49 16.75 19.68 -2.91
N GLY A 50 16.24 18.50 -3.32
CA GLY A 50 15.22 17.73 -2.64
C GLY A 50 15.55 17.37 -1.19
N ARG A 51 14.69 17.80 -0.26
CA ARG A 51 14.70 17.32 1.13
C ARG A 51 14.20 15.87 1.16
N LYS A 52 14.62 15.11 2.17
CA LYS A 52 14.07 13.77 2.44
C LYS A 52 12.54 13.79 2.46
N PRO A 53 11.87 12.74 1.95
CA PRO A 53 10.42 12.60 2.05
C PRO A 53 9.90 12.82 3.47
N LEU A 54 8.70 13.41 3.61
CA LEU A 54 8.15 13.77 4.91
C LEU A 54 8.06 12.60 5.89
N TRP A 55 7.75 11.41 5.37
CA TRP A 55 7.60 10.20 6.16
C TRP A 55 8.91 9.77 6.83
N GLU A 56 10.08 10.08 6.27
CA GLU A 56 11.39 9.72 6.85
C GLU A 56 11.63 10.37 8.21
N ARG A 57 10.91 11.45 8.54
CA ARG A 57 10.97 12.08 9.87
C ARG A 57 10.40 11.18 10.97
N ARG A 58 9.50 10.26 10.61
CA ARG A 58 8.74 9.43 11.56
C ARG A 58 9.08 7.95 11.43
N TYR A 59 9.46 7.52 10.23
CA TYR A 59 9.69 6.12 9.90
C TYR A 59 11.07 5.95 9.25
N PRO A 60 11.96 5.11 9.82
CA PRO A 60 13.25 4.79 9.20
C PRO A 60 13.11 4.12 7.83
N VAL A 61 12.03 3.37 7.64
CA VAL A 61 11.62 2.72 6.38
C VAL A 61 10.12 2.96 6.25
N PHE A 62 9.63 3.18 5.04
CA PHE A 62 8.20 3.38 4.80
C PHE A 62 7.40 2.16 5.30
N PRO A 63 6.38 2.33 6.15
CA PRO A 63 5.60 1.21 6.67
C PRO A 63 4.91 0.41 5.57
N ARG A 64 4.74 -0.90 5.79
CA ARG A 64 3.98 -1.77 4.88
C ARG A 64 2.54 -1.30 4.75
N LEU A 65 1.89 -1.58 3.63
CA LEU A 65 0.48 -1.27 3.43
C LEU A 65 -0.37 -2.54 3.56
N LEU A 66 -1.25 -2.58 4.54
CA LEU A 66 -2.09 -3.73 4.82
C LEU A 66 -3.56 -3.35 4.65
N PHE A 67 -4.22 -3.91 3.64
CA PHE A 67 -5.65 -3.71 3.39
C PHE A 67 -6.43 -4.88 3.99
N VAL A 68 -7.36 -4.58 4.90
CA VAL A 68 -8.21 -5.57 5.55
C VAL A 68 -9.64 -5.36 5.08
N LEU A 69 -10.17 -6.33 4.36
CA LEU A 69 -11.53 -6.29 3.80
C LEU A 69 -12.47 -7.10 4.70
N THR A 70 -13.66 -6.57 4.98
CA THR A 70 -14.66 -7.28 5.81
C THR A 70 -16.07 -7.07 5.29
N GLY A 71 -16.96 -8.02 5.57
CA GLY A 71 -18.38 -7.91 5.26
C GLY A 71 -18.71 -8.04 3.77
N THR A 72 -17.79 -8.61 2.98
CA THR A 72 -17.89 -8.69 1.51
C THR A 72 -18.29 -10.06 0.97
N GLY A 73 -18.16 -11.13 1.77
CA GLY A 73 -18.18 -12.50 1.25
C GLY A 73 -17.03 -12.79 0.29
N GLN A 74 -16.95 -14.02 -0.25
CA GLN A 74 -15.82 -14.43 -1.08
C GLN A 74 -15.73 -13.66 -2.41
N THR A 75 -16.86 -13.50 -3.09
CA THR A 75 -16.93 -12.75 -4.36
C THR A 75 -16.58 -11.28 -4.16
N GLY A 76 -17.06 -10.66 -3.08
CA GLY A 76 -16.77 -9.25 -2.81
C GLY A 76 -15.32 -9.00 -2.39
N PHE A 77 -14.68 -9.97 -1.73
CA PHE A 77 -13.24 -9.96 -1.48
C PHE A 77 -12.46 -10.03 -2.80
N ALA A 78 -12.74 -11.03 -3.64
CA ALA A 78 -12.05 -11.23 -4.92
C ALA A 78 -12.11 -9.98 -5.80
N ASN A 79 -13.31 -9.40 -5.98
CA ASN A 79 -13.49 -8.18 -6.77
C ASN A 79 -12.63 -7.01 -6.25
N ARG A 80 -12.57 -6.81 -4.93
CA ARG A 80 -11.78 -5.73 -4.32
C ARG A 80 -10.28 -5.99 -4.37
N ALA A 81 -9.86 -7.23 -4.23
CA ALA A 81 -8.47 -7.62 -4.42
C ALA A 81 -8.04 -7.32 -5.87
N THR A 82 -8.86 -7.68 -6.87
CA THR A 82 -8.61 -7.37 -8.28
C THR A 82 -8.60 -5.86 -8.56
N ASP A 83 -9.47 -5.07 -7.91
CA ASP A 83 -9.45 -3.60 -8.01
C ASP A 83 -8.12 -3.03 -7.47
N LEU A 84 -7.63 -3.55 -6.35
CA LEU A 84 -6.34 -3.18 -5.77
C LEU A 84 -5.18 -3.55 -6.70
N GLU A 85 -5.21 -4.74 -7.28
CA GLU A 85 -4.20 -5.21 -8.23
C GLU A 85 -4.16 -4.36 -9.50
N THR A 86 -5.33 -4.02 -10.03
CA THR A 86 -5.46 -3.11 -11.17
C THR A 86 -4.86 -1.74 -10.85
N ALA A 87 -5.12 -1.21 -9.65
CA ALA A 87 -4.53 0.04 -9.20
C ALA A 87 -3.01 -0.05 -8.97
N ALA A 88 -2.52 -1.21 -8.50
CA ALA A 88 -1.11 -1.49 -8.26
C ALA A 88 -0.28 -1.41 -9.56
N ARG A 89 -0.89 -1.74 -10.70
CA ARG A 89 -0.26 -1.70 -12.03
C ARG A 89 -0.11 -0.27 -12.60
N THR A 90 -0.74 0.73 -12.01
CA THR A 90 -0.57 2.13 -12.47
C THR A 90 0.88 2.59 -12.25
N PRO A 91 1.51 3.32 -13.20
CA PRO A 91 2.95 3.61 -13.15
C PRO A 91 3.43 4.27 -11.85
N TYR A 92 2.58 5.14 -11.28
CA TYR A 92 2.90 5.87 -10.06
C TYR A 92 2.87 4.97 -8.81
N VAL A 93 1.87 4.10 -8.71
CA VAL A 93 1.75 3.13 -7.61
C VAL A 93 2.80 2.03 -7.75
N ALA A 94 2.99 1.48 -8.95
CA ALA A 94 4.01 0.47 -9.23
C ALA A 94 5.41 0.93 -8.80
N ARG A 95 5.73 2.23 -8.98
CA ARG A 95 7.00 2.80 -8.51
C ARG A 95 7.16 2.74 -7.00
N MET A 96 6.10 3.02 -6.23
CA MET A 96 6.13 2.89 -4.77
C MET A 96 6.29 1.42 -4.37
N LEU A 97 5.50 0.52 -4.99
CA LEU A 97 5.44 -0.89 -4.63
C LEU A 97 6.74 -1.67 -4.89
N ARG A 98 7.66 -1.17 -5.72
CA ARG A 98 9.04 -1.70 -5.80
C ARG A 98 9.80 -1.66 -4.48
N THR A 99 9.41 -0.77 -3.56
CA THR A 99 10.10 -0.57 -2.28
C THR A 99 9.19 -0.72 -1.06
N VAL A 100 7.88 -0.67 -1.27
CA VAL A 100 6.87 -0.76 -0.21
C VAL A 100 6.11 -2.05 -0.37
N ALA A 101 6.28 -2.96 0.59
CA ALA A 101 5.48 -4.18 0.65
C ALA A 101 4.02 -3.85 0.95
N ALA A 102 3.11 -4.50 0.24
CA ALA A 102 1.68 -4.27 0.39
C ALA A 102 0.88 -5.56 0.19
N GLY A 103 -0.12 -5.77 1.04
CA GLY A 103 -0.95 -6.97 1.02
C GLY A 103 -2.41 -6.67 1.33
N VAL A 104 -3.29 -7.57 0.89
CA VAL A 104 -4.71 -7.57 1.19
C VAL A 104 -5.11 -8.86 1.87
N ALA A 105 -5.94 -8.77 2.90
CA ALA A 105 -6.47 -9.91 3.63
C ALA A 105 -7.93 -9.69 3.98
N LYS A 106 -8.62 -10.79 4.25
CA LYS A 106 -10.00 -10.79 4.71
C LYS A 106 -10.03 -10.82 6.24
N LEU A 107 -10.78 -9.93 6.87
CA LEU A 107 -10.82 -9.82 8.34
C LEU A 107 -11.25 -11.14 8.96
N GLU A 108 -12.24 -11.80 8.37
CA GLU A 108 -12.79 -13.05 8.87
C GLU A 108 -11.73 -14.18 8.91
N ASP A 109 -10.80 -14.20 7.94
CA ASP A 109 -9.69 -15.18 7.90
C ASP A 109 -8.61 -14.80 8.93
N LEU A 110 -8.32 -13.51 9.10
CA LEU A 110 -7.39 -13.03 10.14
C LEU A 110 -7.90 -13.27 11.56
N GLU A 111 -9.22 -13.23 11.78
CA GLU A 111 -9.84 -13.55 13.07
C GLU A 111 -9.81 -15.06 13.36
N ALA A 112 -9.96 -15.89 12.33
CA ALA A 112 -9.95 -17.35 12.46
C ALA A 112 -8.54 -17.91 12.71
N ASP A 113 -7.57 -17.50 11.89
CA ASP A 113 -6.23 -18.11 11.89
C ASP A 113 -5.16 -17.23 12.54
N GLY A 114 -5.52 -15.98 12.85
CA GLY A 114 -4.64 -14.97 13.40
C GLY A 114 -3.95 -14.12 12.34
N PRO A 115 -3.47 -12.91 12.70
CA PRO A 115 -2.90 -11.96 11.75
C PRO A 115 -1.54 -12.39 11.17
N GLY A 116 -0.89 -13.38 11.77
CA GLY A 116 0.39 -13.93 11.33
C GLY A 116 0.29 -15.18 10.46
N ALA A 117 -0.92 -15.66 10.18
CA ALA A 117 -1.14 -16.78 9.27
C ALA A 117 -0.95 -16.35 7.80
N ASP A 118 -0.95 -17.35 6.91
CA ASP A 118 -0.83 -17.22 5.46
C ASP A 118 -2.13 -16.70 4.84
N ASN A 119 -2.49 -15.46 5.21
CA ASN A 119 -3.76 -14.82 4.87
C ASN A 119 -3.58 -13.51 4.07
N TRP A 120 -2.34 -13.07 3.84
CA TRP A 120 -2.04 -11.81 3.17
C TRP A 120 -1.62 -12.02 1.72
N TRP A 121 -2.47 -11.61 0.80
CA TRP A 121 -2.23 -11.68 -0.63
C TRP A 121 -1.44 -10.46 -1.11
N PRO A 122 -0.30 -10.61 -1.79
CA PRO A 122 0.46 -9.48 -2.34
C PRO A 122 -0.38 -8.70 -3.36
N ILE A 123 -0.64 -7.41 -3.12
CA ILE A 123 -1.56 -6.66 -4.00
C ILE A 123 -1.01 -6.41 -5.41
N ALA A 124 0.29 -6.61 -5.63
CA ALA A 124 0.90 -6.41 -6.94
C ALA A 124 0.92 -7.68 -7.81
N ASP A 125 0.75 -8.83 -7.17
CA ASP A 125 0.74 -10.14 -7.80
C ASP A 125 -0.10 -11.10 -6.93
N LEU A 126 -1.40 -11.17 -7.21
CA LEU A 126 -2.31 -12.03 -6.44
C LEU A 126 -2.06 -13.52 -6.73
N ASP A 127 -1.39 -13.86 -7.83
CA ASP A 127 -1.12 -15.24 -8.23
C ASP A 127 -0.01 -15.88 -7.35
N ASP A 128 0.81 -15.08 -6.68
CA ASP A 128 1.83 -15.53 -5.71
C ASP A 128 1.22 -16.22 -4.47
N GLY A 129 -0.10 -16.08 -4.25
CA GLY A 129 -0.80 -16.66 -3.11
C GLY A 129 -0.56 -15.89 -1.80
N PRO A 130 -1.25 -16.29 -0.72
CA PRO A 130 -1.15 -15.59 0.55
C PRO A 130 0.09 -16.01 1.34
N VAL A 131 0.64 -15.05 2.09
CA VAL A 131 1.82 -15.22 2.94
C VAL A 131 1.59 -14.52 4.30
N PRO A 132 2.46 -14.72 5.30
CA PRO A 132 2.45 -13.89 6.49
C PRO A 132 2.82 -12.44 6.15
N TRP A 133 2.20 -11.46 6.82
CA TRP A 133 2.39 -10.04 6.47
C TRP A 133 3.84 -9.53 6.61
N TRP A 134 4.69 -10.19 7.42
CA TRP A 134 6.10 -9.82 7.55
C TRP A 134 6.94 -10.29 6.36
N GLU A 135 6.49 -11.32 5.63
CA GLU A 135 7.14 -11.88 4.45
C GLU A 135 6.74 -11.16 3.16
N LEU A 136 5.69 -10.33 3.20
CA LEU A 136 5.40 -9.41 2.10
C LEU A 136 6.64 -8.57 1.78
N THR A 137 7.03 -8.60 0.51
CA THR A 137 8.11 -7.79 -0.05
C THR A 137 7.57 -6.77 -1.04
N GLY A 138 8.38 -5.75 -1.34
CA GLY A 138 8.12 -4.93 -2.53
C GLY A 138 8.21 -5.78 -3.79
N THR A 139 7.65 -5.27 -4.90
CA THR A 139 7.74 -5.96 -6.18
C THR A 139 9.21 -6.07 -6.59
N LYS A 140 9.60 -7.24 -7.10
CA LYS A 140 10.93 -7.44 -7.67
C LYS A 140 11.11 -6.44 -8.83
N PRO A 141 12.30 -5.82 -8.96
CA PRO A 141 12.58 -4.86 -10.02
C PRO A 141 12.51 -5.46 -11.42
#